data_AF-A0A392QJ65-F1
#
_entry.id   AF-A0A392QJ65-F1
#
_cell.length_a   1.000
_cell.length_b   1.000
_cell.length_c   1.000
_cell.angle_alpha   90.00
_cell.angle_beta   90.00
_cell.angle_gamma   90.00
#
_symmetry.space_group_name_H-M   'P 1'
#
loop_
_entity.id
_entity.type
_entity.pdbx_description
1 polymer ?
#
loop_
_entity_poly.entity_id
_entity_poly.type
_entity_poly.pdbx_seq_one_letter_code
_entity_poly.pdbx_strand_id
1 'polypeptide(L)'
;RVSEMMEKELILVGATAIEDKLQKGVPDCIDKLAQAGLKIWVLTGDKMETAINIGSVKHKLSNLIFLQFASTRHEADLYNYKFRLAIR
;
A
#
# COMPACT_ATOMS: atom_id res chain seq x y z
N ARG A 1 12.04 12.96 -23.03
CA ARG A 1 11.90 12.32 -24.36
C ARG A 1 13.22 11.82 -24.97
N VAL A 2 14.39 12.42 -24.71
CA VAL A 2 15.67 11.78 -25.09
C VAL A 2 15.94 10.51 -24.26
N SER A 3 15.70 10.53 -22.94
CA SER A 3 15.82 9.35 -22.06
C SER A 3 15.01 8.14 -22.57
N GLU A 4 13.74 8.36 -22.91
CA GLU A 4 12.85 7.31 -23.46
C GLU A 4 13.34 6.73 -24.80
N MET A 5 14.10 7.49 -25.60
CA MET A 5 14.70 6.96 -26.83
C MET A 5 15.95 6.12 -26.55
N MET A 6 16.66 6.42 -25.46
CA MET A 6 17.86 5.71 -25.03
C MET A 6 17.54 4.46 -24.19
N GLU A 7 16.43 4.46 -23.45
CA GLU A 7 15.94 3.34 -22.63
C GLU A 7 15.16 2.30 -23.47
N LYS A 8 15.68 1.93 -24.64
CA LYS A 8 15.12 0.88 -25.52
C LYS A 8 16.06 -0.31 -25.58
N GLU A 9 15.50 -1.51 -25.81
CA GLU A 9 16.26 -2.75 -26.02
C GLU A 9 17.26 -3.10 -24.90
N LEU A 10 16.92 -2.75 -23.66
CA LEU A 10 17.74 -3.07 -22.49
C LEU A 10 17.69 -4.58 -22.17
N ILE A 11 18.82 -5.13 -21.72
CA ILE A 11 18.92 -6.50 -21.23
C ILE A 11 18.84 -6.46 -19.69
N LEU A 12 17.87 -7.19 -19.12
CA LEU A 12 17.75 -7.33 -17.67
C LEU A 12 18.92 -8.18 -17.13
N VAL A 13 19.79 -7.56 -16.35
CA VAL A 13 20.95 -8.24 -15.73
C VAL A 13 20.68 -8.75 -14.32
N GLY A 14 19.64 -8.23 -13.66
CA GLY A 14 19.27 -8.61 -12.29
C GLY A 14 18.23 -7.66 -11.69
N ALA A 15 17.73 -8.02 -10.52
CA ALA A 15 16.79 -7.21 -9.75
C ALA A 15 17.19 -7.20 -8.27
N THR A 16 16.90 -6.11 -7.58
CA THR A 16 17.11 -5.98 -6.12
C THR A 16 15.77 -5.83 -5.43
N ALA A 17 15.64 -6.40 -4.24
CA ALA A 17 14.49 -6.18 -3.38
C ALA A 17 14.96 -5.52 -2.08
N ILE A 18 14.25 -4.48 -1.65
CA ILE A 18 14.48 -3.81 -0.36
C ILE A 18 13.21 -4.01 0.47
N GLU A 19 13.38 -4.52 1.68
CA GLU A 19 12.29 -4.65 2.64
C GLU A 19 12.13 -3.34 3.40
N ASP A 20 10.96 -2.72 3.30
CA ASP A 20 10.58 -1.61 4.16
C ASP A 20 10.07 -2.16 5.49
N LYS A 21 10.91 -2.03 6.53
CA LYS A 21 10.65 -2.64 7.83
C LYS A 21 9.74 -1.77 8.67
N LEU A 22 8.62 -2.35 9.08
CA LEU A 22 7.79 -1.80 10.15
C LEU A 22 8.57 -1.72 11.47
N GLN A 23 8.19 -0.76 12.30
CA GLN A 23 8.74 -0.62 13.65
C GLN A 23 8.44 -1.88 14.48
N LYS A 24 9.33 -2.17 15.45
CA LYS A 24 9.19 -3.31 16.35
C LYS A 24 7.85 -3.25 17.10
N GLY A 25 7.11 -4.36 17.10
CA GLY A 25 5.82 -4.49 17.80
C GLY A 25 4.60 -3.93 17.07
N VAL A 26 4.77 -3.19 15.96
CA VAL A 26 3.65 -2.75 15.12
C VAL A 26 2.83 -3.92 14.59
N PRO A 27 3.44 -5.00 14.03
CA PRO A 27 2.67 -6.16 13.58
C PRO A 27 1.86 -6.82 14.70
N ASP A 28 2.47 -7.02 15.87
CA ASP A 28 1.82 -7.67 17.01
C ASP A 28 0.65 -6.82 17.57
N CYS A 29 0.80 -5.50 17.54
CA CYS A 29 -0.28 -4.58 17.94
C CYS A 29 -1.46 -4.68 16.98
N ILE A 30 -1.20 -4.62 15.67
CA ILE A 30 -2.24 -4.72 14.65
C ILE A 30 -2.95 -6.08 14.74
N ASP A 31 -2.20 -7.18 14.92
CA ASP A 31 -2.77 -8.52 15.10
C ASP A 31 -3.74 -8.58 16.29
N LYS A 32 -3.38 -7.97 17.43
CA LYS A 32 -4.24 -7.95 18.63
C LYS A 32 -5.50 -7.12 18.41
N LEU A 33 -5.37 -5.95 17.79
CA LEU A 33 -6.52 -5.10 17.46
C LEU A 33 -7.47 -5.80 16.47
N ALA A 34 -6.90 -6.47 15.46
CA ALA A 34 -7.64 -7.29 14.51
C ALA A 34 -8.38 -8.45 15.18
N GLN A 35 -7.73 -9.18 16.10
CA GLN A 35 -8.35 -10.26 16.88
C GLN A 35 -9.46 -9.77 17.82
N ALA A 36 -9.37 -8.53 18.28
CA ALA A 36 -10.44 -7.85 19.04
C ALA A 36 -11.63 -7.40 18.15
N GLY A 37 -11.58 -7.67 16.84
CA GLY A 37 -12.64 -7.29 15.90
C GLY A 37 -12.57 -5.82 15.44
N LEU A 38 -11.47 -5.11 15.70
CA LEU A 38 -11.31 -3.71 15.30
C LEU A 38 -10.86 -3.61 13.85
N LYS A 39 -11.61 -2.86 13.04
CA LYS A 39 -11.20 -2.45 11.68
C LYS A 39 -10.17 -1.32 11.80
N ILE A 40 -8.99 -1.50 11.22
CA ILE A 40 -7.91 -0.51 11.28
C ILE A 40 -7.78 0.18 9.92
N TRP A 41 -7.78 1.51 9.95
CA TRP A 41 -7.68 2.36 8.77
C TRP A 41 -6.36 3.10 8.81
N VAL A 42 -5.56 2.95 7.76
CA VAL A 42 -4.24 3.57 7.64
C VAL A 42 -4.31 4.67 6.61
N LEU A 43 -4.29 5.92 7.05
CA LEU A 43 -4.21 7.07 6.17
C LEU A 43 -2.74 7.36 5.84
N THR A 44 -2.36 7.30 4.57
CA THR A 44 -0.99 7.58 4.12
C THR A 44 -0.97 8.64 3.01
N GLY A 45 0.09 9.46 3.02
CA GLY A 45 0.44 10.37 1.93
C GLY A 45 1.43 9.76 0.93
N ASP A 46 1.92 8.55 1.19
CA ASP A 46 2.84 7.84 0.30
C ASP A 46 2.07 7.12 -0.83
N LYS A 47 2.78 6.66 -1.86
CA LYS A 47 2.22 5.93 -3.01
C LYS A 47 1.44 4.68 -2.58
N MET A 48 0.37 4.36 -3.31
CA MET A 48 -0.42 3.15 -3.08
C MET A 48 0.43 1.88 -3.14
N GLU A 49 1.40 1.81 -4.05
CA GLU A 49 2.27 0.63 -4.19
C GLU A 49 3.04 0.35 -2.90
N THR A 50 3.54 1.39 -2.22
CA THR A 50 4.23 1.24 -0.93
C THR A 50 3.27 0.80 0.17
N ALA A 51 2.07 1.39 0.21
CA ALA A 51 1.02 1.03 1.17
C ALA A 51 0.59 -0.44 1.03
N ILE A 52 0.45 -0.92 -0.21
CA ILE A 52 0.13 -2.31 -0.51
C ILE A 52 1.27 -3.22 -0.07
N ASN A 53 2.53 -2.88 -0.38
CA ASN A 53 3.69 -3.65 0.06
C ASN A 53 3.72 -3.80 1.60
N ILE A 54 3.44 -2.73 2.35
CA ILE A 54 3.34 -2.78 3.82
C ILE A 54 2.24 -3.74 4.28
N GLY A 55 1.07 -3.71 3.62
CA GLY A 55 -0.04 -4.64 3.89
C GLY A 55 0.26 -6.10 3.52
N SER A 56 1.04 -6.33 2.47
CA SER A 56 1.37 -7.66 1.95
C SER A 56 2.55 -8.35 2.65
N VAL A 57 3.48 -7.60 3.26
CA VAL A 57 4.67 -8.15 3.95
C VAL A 57 4.31 -9.01 5.16
N LYS A 58 3.07 -8.97 5.64
CA LYS A 58 2.59 -9.82 6.72
C LYS A 58 1.26 -10.46 6.33
N HIS A 59 1.25 -11.78 6.19
CA HIS A 59 0.07 -12.64 5.99
C HIS A 59 -1.08 -12.42 7.01
N LYS A 60 -0.87 -11.62 8.06
CA LYS A 60 -1.83 -11.30 9.12
C LYS A 60 -2.37 -9.86 9.11
N LEU A 61 -1.86 -8.98 8.24
CA LEU A 61 -2.33 -7.58 8.13
C LEU A 61 -3.52 -7.40 7.18
N SER A 62 -4.22 -8.49 6.81
CA SER A 62 -5.40 -8.47 5.93
C SER A 62 -6.53 -7.54 6.39
N ASN A 63 -6.49 -7.12 7.66
CA ASN A 63 -7.51 -6.25 8.27
C ASN A 63 -7.16 -4.76 8.23
N LEU A 64 -6.04 -4.38 7.60
CA LEU A 64 -5.70 -2.98 7.33
C LEU A 64 -6.42 -2.50 6.07
N ILE A 65 -7.13 -1.38 6.19
CA ILE A 65 -7.67 -0.63 5.05
C ILE A 65 -6.78 0.59 4.84
N PHE A 66 -6.06 0.63 3.73
CA PHE A 66 -5.23 1.78 3.39
C PHE A 66 -6.07 2.84 2.68
N LEU A 67 -6.00 4.07 3.18
CA LEU A 67 -6.56 5.27 2.59
C LEU A 67 -5.43 6.17 2.13
N GLN A 68 -5.62 6.79 0.97
CA GLN A 68 -4.66 7.71 0.39
C GLN A 68 -5.34 9.04 0.07
N PHE A 69 -4.60 10.13 0.23
CA PHE A 69 -5.04 11.43 -0.27
C PHE A 69 -5.06 11.41 -1.80
N ALA A 70 -6.22 11.72 -2.37
CA ALA A 70 -6.35 11.94 -3.80
C ALA A 70 -5.87 13.35 -4.13
N SER A 71 -4.94 13.46 -5.09
CA SER A 71 -4.48 14.76 -5.58
C SER A 71 -5.34 15.24 -6.75
N THR A 72 -6.08 14.32 -7.38
CA THR A 72 -7.01 14.63 -8.48
C THR A 72 -8.44 14.20 -8.16
N ARG A 73 -9.42 14.84 -8.80
CA ARG A 73 -10.83 14.49 -8.63
C ARG A 73 -11.14 13.07 -9.11
N HIS A 74 -10.49 12.63 -10.17
CA HIS A 74 -10.65 11.27 -10.70
C HIS A 74 -10.15 10.21 -9.71
N GLU A 75 -8.98 10.44 -9.09
CA GLU A 75 -8.49 9.59 -7.99
C GLU A 75 -9.46 9.59 -6.80
N ALA A 76 -10.00 10.75 -6.44
CA ALA A 76 -10.94 10.88 -5.32
C ALA A 76 -12.21 10.04 -5.57
N ASP A 77 -12.73 10.05 -6.79
CA ASP A 77 -13.91 9.27 -7.18
C ASP A 77 -13.61 7.76 -7.11
N LEU A 78 -12.44 7.33 -7.61
CA LEU A 78 -11.99 5.94 -7.54
C LEU A 78 -11.80 5.48 -6.09
N TYR A 79 -11.20 6.32 -5.25
CA TYR A 79 -10.94 6.00 -3.84
C TYR A 79 -12.24 5.95 -3.05
N ASN A 80 -13.17 6.87 -3.32
CA ASN A 80 -14.51 6.85 -2.74
C ASN A 80 -15.31 5.59 -3.14
N TYR A 81 -15.20 5.13 -4.38
CA TYR A 81 -15.85 3.89 -4.81
C TYR A 81 -15.29 2.67 -4.05
N LYS A 82 -13.96 2.55 -3.97
CA LYS A 82 -13.29 1.49 -3.20
C LYS A 82 -13.63 1.56 -1.71
N PHE A 83 -13.65 2.75 -1.12
CA PHE A 83 -14.04 3.00 0.26
C PHE A 83 -15.46 2.51 0.55
N ARG A 84 -16.42 2.83 -0.33
CA ARG A 84 -17.81 2.36 -0.19
C ARG A 84 -17.95 0.85 -0.28
N LEU A 85 -17.13 0.18 -1.09
CA LEU A 85 -17.08 -1.28 -1.14
C LEU A 85 -16.50 -1.88 0.15
N ALA A 86 -15.49 -1.26 0.75
CA ALA A 86 -14.83 -1.77 1.95
C ALA A 86 -15.64 -1.61 3.25
N ILE A 87 -16.61 -0.69 3.27
CA ILE A 87 -17.52 -0.45 4.42
C ILE A 87 -18.72 -1.41 4.43
N ARG A 88 -19.11 -1.94 3.26
CA ARG A 88 -20.15 -2.98 3.15
C ARG A 88 -19.65 -4.31 3.70
#